data_AF-A0A8K0G3F5-F1
#
_entry.id   AF-A0A8K0G3F5-F1
#
_cell.length_a   1.000
_cell.length_b   1.000
_cell.length_c   1.000
_cell.angle_alpha   90.00
_cell.angle_beta   90.00
_cell.angle_gamma   90.00
#
_symmetry.space_group_name_H-M   'P 1'
#
loop_
_entity.id
_entity.type
_entity.pdbx_description
1 polymer ?
#
loop_
_entity_poly.entity_id
_entity_poly.type
_entity_poly.pdbx_seq_one_letter_code
_entity_poly.pdbx_strand_id
1 'polypeptide(L)'
;MGPWARDNKQKADLFAESLAEILRLNQMDEENDLQHIEDHIYEYIPLVTPHEVDSEIRTNLNSKNALGFHLITGAILKQLCRKGVSLLTYLFNATLRLSCIPDIWKVAESYSDCFENLLLKQLKSLIEEKHLIPDYQFGFRQKYSTIDQIYRITDILIERPFEKKRYMHCLVLDFSQAFDNVWHEELVHKLNKMLP
;
A
#
# COMPACT_ATOMS: atom_id res chain seq x y z
N MET A 1 -2.99 -10.59 -39.57
CA MET A 1 -3.63 -11.56 -38.66
C MET A 1 -2.55 -12.48 -38.13
N GLY A 2 -2.14 -12.32 -36.87
CA GLY A 2 -1.10 -13.17 -36.25
C GLY A 2 -1.56 -14.61 -36.04
N PRO A 3 -0.65 -15.57 -35.86
CA PRO A 3 -0.99 -16.97 -35.64
C PRO A 3 -1.69 -17.11 -34.28
N TRP A 4 -2.99 -17.39 -34.30
CA TRP A 4 -3.76 -17.69 -33.10
C TRP A 4 -3.22 -18.95 -32.43
N ALA A 5 -3.06 -18.93 -31.10
CA ALA A 5 -2.69 -20.08 -30.29
C ALA A 5 -3.72 -21.21 -30.45
N ARG A 6 -3.28 -22.40 -30.90
CA ARG A 6 -4.20 -23.50 -31.27
C ARG A 6 -4.35 -24.56 -30.19
N ASP A 7 -3.33 -24.77 -29.36
CA ASP A 7 -3.36 -25.74 -28.26
C ASP A 7 -3.14 -25.06 -26.89
N ASN A 8 -3.42 -25.79 -25.80
CA ASN A 8 -3.31 -25.26 -24.44
C ASN A 8 -1.87 -24.85 -24.07
N LYS A 9 -0.87 -25.52 -24.66
CA LYS A 9 0.55 -25.22 -24.41
C LYS A 9 0.93 -23.90 -25.08
N GLN A 10 0.60 -23.71 -26.36
CA GLN A 10 0.79 -22.46 -27.08
C GLN A 10 0.06 -21.29 -26.42
N LYS A 11 -1.16 -21.53 -25.90
CA LYS A 11 -1.89 -20.53 -25.13
C LYS A 11 -1.15 -20.14 -23.86
N ALA A 12 -0.63 -21.12 -23.11
CA ALA A 12 0.15 -20.88 -21.91
C ALA A 12 1.48 -20.17 -22.21
N ASP A 13 2.20 -20.59 -23.25
CA ASP A 13 3.49 -20.03 -23.66
C ASP A 13 3.34 -18.56 -24.12
N LEU A 14 2.39 -18.27 -25.00
CA LEU A 14 2.09 -16.88 -25.41
C LEU A 14 1.65 -16.01 -24.22
N PHE A 15 0.94 -16.59 -23.25
CA PHE A 15 0.58 -15.88 -22.03
C PHE A 15 1.81 -15.61 -21.17
N ALA A 16 2.67 -16.60 -20.96
CA ALA A 16 3.89 -16.46 -20.18
C ALA A 16 4.82 -15.41 -20.79
N GLU A 17 4.94 -15.35 -22.11
CA GLU A 17 5.66 -14.30 -22.84
C GLU A 17 5.03 -12.92 -22.58
N SER A 18 3.71 -12.78 -22.75
CA SER A 18 3.02 -11.50 -22.49
C SER A 18 3.14 -11.05 -21.04
N LEU A 19 3.10 -11.99 -20.10
CA LEU A 19 3.20 -11.72 -18.67
C LEU A 19 4.64 -11.38 -18.30
N ALA A 20 5.63 -12.03 -18.90
CA ALA A 20 7.02 -11.66 -18.77
C ALA A 20 7.31 -10.27 -19.36
N GLU A 21 6.66 -9.87 -20.46
CA GLU A 21 6.77 -8.51 -21.00
C GLU A 21 6.10 -7.47 -20.08
N ILE A 22 4.90 -7.74 -19.56
CA ILE A 22 4.20 -6.83 -18.63
C ILE A 22 4.94 -6.72 -17.29
N LEU A 23 5.55 -7.82 -16.82
CA LEU A 23 6.33 -7.86 -15.58
C LEU A 23 7.79 -7.49 -15.76
N ARG A 24 8.25 -7.14 -16.97
CA ARG A 24 9.57 -6.54 -17.13
C ARG A 24 9.55 -5.22 -16.36
N LEU A 25 10.47 -5.11 -15.40
CA LEU A 25 10.73 -3.91 -14.61
C LEU A 25 10.79 -2.69 -15.54
N ASN A 26 10.23 -1.56 -15.10
CA ASN A 26 10.41 -0.27 -15.75
C ASN A 26 11.90 -0.12 -16.08
N GLN A 27 12.25 0.07 -17.34
CA GLN A 27 13.62 0.42 -17.69
C GLN A 27 13.94 1.72 -16.96
N MET A 28 15.03 1.73 -16.20
CA MET A 28 15.47 2.92 -15.46
C MET A 28 15.87 3.98 -16.48
N ASP A 29 14.94 4.87 -16.83
CA ASP A 29 15.21 6.02 -17.66
C ASP A 29 15.80 7.11 -16.75
N GLU A 30 17.12 7.07 -16.56
CA GLU A 30 17.86 7.92 -15.61
C GLU A 30 17.52 9.43 -15.74
N GLU A 31 17.26 9.93 -16.96
CA GLU A 31 16.89 11.33 -17.21
C GLU A 31 15.48 11.69 -16.71
N ASN A 32 14.50 10.80 -16.90
CA ASN A 32 13.13 11.00 -16.41
C ASN A 32 13.06 10.82 -14.88
N ASP A 33 13.83 9.88 -14.35
CA ASP A 33 13.87 9.61 -12.92
C ASP A 33 14.52 10.77 -12.14
N LEU A 34 15.57 11.42 -12.67
CA LEU A 34 16.19 12.60 -12.03
C LEU A 34 15.25 13.80 -11.94
N GLN A 35 14.49 14.09 -13.00
CA GLN A 35 13.48 15.16 -13.00
C GLN A 35 12.30 14.85 -12.05
N HIS A 36 11.83 13.59 -12.04
CA HIS A 36 10.78 13.16 -11.10
C HIS A 36 11.23 13.21 -9.64
N ILE A 37 12.50 12.87 -9.37
CA ILE A 37 13.09 12.99 -8.04
C ILE A 37 13.09 14.47 -7.62
N GLU A 38 13.53 15.40 -8.48
CA GLU A 38 13.54 16.85 -8.17
C GLU A 38 12.15 17.42 -7.85
N ASP A 39 11.11 16.99 -8.57
CA ASP A 39 9.72 17.41 -8.33
C ASP A 39 9.17 16.85 -7.00
N HIS A 40 9.57 15.64 -6.59
CA HIS A 40 9.15 15.02 -5.33
C HIS A 40 9.96 15.45 -4.11
N ILE A 41 11.18 16.01 -4.27
CA ILE A 41 11.96 16.57 -3.14
C ILE A 41 11.17 17.65 -2.36
N TYR A 42 10.17 18.29 -2.98
CA TYR A 42 9.37 19.35 -2.36
C TYR A 42 7.97 18.92 -1.91
N GLU A 43 7.56 17.70 -2.23
CA GLU A 43 6.29 17.14 -1.81
C GLU A 43 6.56 16.33 -0.53
N TYR A 44 5.81 16.54 0.54
CA TYR A 44 6.00 15.81 1.80
C TYR A 44 4.73 15.04 2.15
N ILE A 45 4.88 13.87 2.79
CA ILE A 45 3.75 13.19 3.42
C ILE A 45 3.03 14.21 4.33
N PRO A 46 1.70 14.37 4.20
CA PRO A 46 0.95 15.34 4.99
C PRO A 46 1.19 15.13 6.48
N LEU A 47 1.44 16.23 7.17
CA LEU A 47 1.78 16.20 8.59
C LEU A 47 0.54 15.86 9.42
N VAL A 48 0.78 15.15 10.51
CA VAL A 48 -0.27 14.74 11.45
C VAL A 48 -0.54 15.87 12.44
N THR A 49 -1.81 16.08 12.75
CA THR A 49 -2.26 17.07 13.75
C THR A 49 -2.36 16.45 15.15
N PRO A 50 -2.26 17.25 16.22
CA PRO A 50 -2.44 16.74 17.59
C PRO A 50 -3.79 16.09 17.84
N HIS A 51 -4.82 16.51 17.10
CA HIS A 51 -6.15 15.92 17.18
C HIS A 51 -6.17 14.50 16.58
N GLU A 52 -5.52 14.28 15.44
CA GLU A 52 -5.42 12.95 14.83
C GLU A 52 -4.63 11.99 15.71
N VAL A 53 -3.52 12.46 16.30
CA VAL A 53 -2.74 11.66 17.25
C VAL A 53 -3.58 11.31 18.49
N ASP A 54 -4.28 12.27 19.07
CA ASP A 54 -5.16 12.02 20.23
C ASP A 54 -6.27 11.03 19.90
N SER A 55 -6.92 11.20 18.74
CA SER A 55 -7.96 10.30 18.25
C SER A 55 -7.43 8.88 18.07
N GLU A 56 -6.26 8.72 17.44
CA GLU A 56 -5.64 7.40 17.22
C GLU A 56 -5.31 6.69 18.53
N ILE A 57 -4.67 7.39 19.47
CA ILE A 57 -4.31 6.87 20.78
C ILE A 57 -5.55 6.40 21.56
N ARG A 58 -6.63 7.19 21.53
CA ARG A 58 -7.84 6.89 22.30
C ARG A 58 -8.69 5.77 21.68
N THR A 59 -8.78 5.74 20.35
CA THR A 59 -9.76 4.89 19.65
C THR A 59 -9.18 3.58 19.15
N ASN A 60 -7.98 3.60 18.57
CA ASN A 60 -7.47 2.48 17.77
C ASN A 60 -6.29 1.76 18.43
N LEU A 61 -5.58 2.44 19.33
CA LEU A 61 -4.43 1.82 20.00
C LEU A 61 -4.85 0.65 20.90
N ASN A 62 -4.30 -0.53 20.63
CA ASN A 62 -4.56 -1.71 21.44
C ASN A 62 -3.83 -1.60 22.79
N SER A 63 -4.61 -1.65 23.88
CA SER A 63 -4.07 -1.61 25.24
C SER A 63 -3.60 -2.97 25.75
N LYS A 64 -3.72 -4.03 24.94
CA LYS A 64 -3.37 -5.42 25.30
C LYS A 64 -2.06 -5.93 24.71
N ASN A 65 -1.37 -5.10 23.93
CA ASN A 65 -0.06 -5.46 23.34
C ASN A 65 0.94 -5.78 24.47
N ALA A 66 1.74 -6.82 24.28
CA ALA A 66 2.15 -7.76 25.31
C ALA A 66 2.89 -7.11 26.50
N LEU A 67 2.51 -7.51 27.72
CA LEU A 67 3.09 -7.10 29.02
C LEU A 67 4.56 -7.54 29.25
N GLY A 68 5.25 -8.05 28.23
CA GLY A 68 6.40 -8.92 28.39
C GLY A 68 7.68 -8.25 28.90
N PHE A 69 8.00 -7.03 28.45
CA PHE A 69 9.31 -6.42 28.74
C PHE A 69 9.38 -4.88 28.75
N HIS A 70 8.33 -4.15 28.37
CA HIS A 70 8.45 -2.70 28.11
C HIS A 70 7.50 -1.85 28.96
N LEU A 71 8.05 -0.77 29.53
CA LEU A 71 7.39 0.13 30.49
C LEU A 71 6.43 1.14 29.84
N ILE A 72 6.24 1.14 28.51
CA ILE A 72 5.33 2.05 27.81
C ILE A 72 4.30 1.24 27.02
N THR A 73 3.20 0.90 27.69
CA THR A 73 2.06 0.20 27.09
C THR A 73 1.06 1.19 26.49
N GLY A 74 0.19 0.73 25.60
CA GLY A 74 -0.87 1.56 25.03
C GLY A 74 -1.81 2.17 26.08
N ALA A 75 -1.90 1.56 27.28
CA ALA A 75 -2.62 2.14 28.41
C ALA A 75 -1.96 3.41 28.96
N ILE A 76 -0.63 3.54 28.89
CA ILE A 76 0.12 4.73 29.29
C ILE A 76 -0.08 5.84 28.25
N LEU A 77 -0.04 5.50 26.96
CA LEU A 77 -0.34 6.46 25.89
C LEU A 77 -1.78 6.98 26.00
N LYS A 78 -2.76 6.16 26.38
CA LYS A 78 -4.15 6.62 26.62
C LYS A 78 -4.29 7.62 27.77
N GLN A 79 -3.35 7.64 28.72
CA GLN A 79 -3.33 8.56 29.86
C GLN A 79 -2.55 9.86 29.59
N LEU A 80 -1.98 10.00 28.38
CA LEU A 80 -1.17 11.16 28.03
C LEU A 80 -1.99 12.46 28.11
N CYS A 81 -1.42 13.49 28.70
CA CYS A 81 -2.03 14.82 28.75
C CYS A 81 -1.90 15.52 27.38
N ARG A 82 -2.69 16.58 27.14
CA ARG A 82 -2.67 17.33 25.87
C ARG A 82 -1.27 17.78 25.44
N LYS A 83 -0.46 18.25 26.40
CA LYS A 83 0.94 18.65 26.12
C LYS A 83 1.80 17.47 25.66
N GLY A 84 1.60 16.30 26.25
CA GLY A 84 2.28 15.08 25.82
C GLY A 84 1.88 14.68 24.40
N VAL A 85 0.59 14.80 24.05
CA VAL A 85 0.11 14.49 22.69
C VAL A 85 0.74 15.46 21.68
N SER A 86 0.83 16.75 22.01
CA SER A 86 1.51 17.72 21.15
C SER A 86 3.00 17.41 20.95
N LEU A 87 3.71 16.99 21.99
CA LEU A 87 5.11 16.58 21.89
C LEU A 87 5.27 15.33 21.02
N LEU A 88 4.38 14.36 21.19
CA LEU A 88 4.39 13.15 20.38
C LEU A 88 4.08 13.46 18.90
N THR A 89 3.15 14.37 18.65
CA THR A 89 2.84 14.86 17.30
C THR A 89 4.06 15.51 16.67
N TYR A 90 4.80 16.33 17.42
CA TYR A 90 6.04 16.92 16.94
C TYR A 90 7.07 15.85 16.56
N LEU A 91 7.20 14.81 17.38
CA LEU A 91 8.09 13.68 17.09
C LEU A 91 7.67 12.94 15.82
N PHE A 92 6.40 12.57 15.68
CA PHE A 92 5.88 11.90 14.48
C PHE A 92 6.08 12.75 13.21
N ASN A 93 5.83 14.06 13.30
CA ASN A 93 6.06 14.95 12.17
C ASN A 93 7.55 15.13 11.85
N ALA A 94 8.43 15.08 12.86
CA ALA A 94 9.86 15.08 12.62
C ALA A 94 10.31 13.78 11.93
N THR A 95 9.80 12.61 12.34
CA THR A 95 10.14 11.33 11.70
C THR A 95 9.63 11.26 10.26
N LEU A 96 8.44 11.79 9.98
CA LEU A 96 7.91 11.90 8.61
C LEU A 96 8.79 12.79 7.72
N ARG A 97 9.26 13.93 8.24
CA ARG A 97 10.10 14.87 7.48
C ARG A 97 11.52 14.38 7.24
N LEU A 98 12.08 13.67 8.22
CA LEU A 98 13.46 13.19 8.18
C LEU A 98 13.57 11.78 7.59
N SER A 99 12.44 11.15 7.25
CA SER A 99 12.35 9.76 6.80
C SER A 99 13.14 8.80 7.70
N CYS A 100 13.18 9.09 9.00
CA CYS A 100 13.96 8.35 9.97
C CYS A 100 13.07 7.83 11.10
N ILE A 101 13.13 6.51 11.33
CA ILE A 101 12.37 5.85 12.41
C ILE A 101 13.36 5.55 13.55
N PRO A 102 13.18 6.13 14.74
CA PRO A 102 14.05 5.87 15.87
C PRO A 102 14.05 4.38 16.24
N ASP A 103 15.23 3.80 16.49
CA ASP A 103 15.34 2.38 16.87
C ASP A 103 14.57 2.05 18.16
N ILE A 104 14.42 3.04 19.05
CA ILE A 104 13.64 2.89 20.28
C ILE A 104 12.15 2.66 20.01
N TRP A 105 11.62 3.06 18.84
CA TRP A 105 10.22 2.80 18.47
C TRP A 105 10.03 1.38 17.95
N LYS A 106 11.05 0.79 17.33
CA LYS A 106 11.01 -0.61 16.88
C LYS A 106 10.82 -1.58 18.05
N VAL A 107 11.30 -1.20 19.24
CA VAL A 107 11.12 -1.98 20.48
C VAL A 107 9.93 -1.50 21.33
N ALA A 108 9.39 -0.31 21.04
CA ALA A 108 8.25 0.23 21.76
C ALA A 108 6.98 0.06 20.91
N GLU A 109 6.41 -1.15 20.97
CA GLU A 109 5.26 -1.61 20.18
C GLU A 109 4.14 -0.56 20.12
N SER A 110 3.76 0.03 21.25
CA SER A 110 2.67 1.02 21.29
C SER A 110 2.96 2.35 20.56
N TYR A 111 4.22 2.77 20.45
CA TYR A 111 4.59 3.92 19.62
C TYR A 111 4.62 3.55 18.14
N SER A 112 5.18 2.37 17.82
CA SER A 112 5.24 1.85 16.46
C SER A 112 3.83 1.69 15.88
N ASP A 113 2.93 1.04 16.60
CA ASP A 113 1.54 0.82 16.17
C ASP A 113 0.81 2.14 15.92
N CYS A 114 0.97 3.11 16.84
CA CYS A 114 0.35 4.41 16.71
C CYS A 114 0.88 5.15 15.48
N PHE A 115 2.19 5.14 15.27
CA PHE A 115 2.82 5.77 14.13
C PHE A 115 2.44 5.09 12.82
N GLU A 116 2.45 3.76 12.77
CA GLU A 116 2.08 2.96 11.59
C GLU A 116 0.64 3.24 11.15
N ASN A 117 -0.31 3.28 12.09
CA ASN A 117 -1.70 3.61 11.76
C ASN A 117 -1.86 5.04 11.25
N LEU A 118 -1.12 6.00 11.81
CA LEU A 118 -1.14 7.39 11.35
C LEU A 118 -0.53 7.51 9.95
N LEU A 119 0.64 6.88 9.73
CA LEU A 119 1.29 6.83 8.43
C LEU A 119 0.37 6.18 7.38
N LEU A 120 -0.26 5.04 7.72
CA LEU A 120 -1.19 4.35 6.84
C LEU A 120 -2.39 5.24 6.45
N LYS A 121 -2.90 6.06 7.37
CA LYS A 121 -3.97 7.02 7.06
C LYS A 121 -3.50 8.10 6.08
N GLN A 122 -2.31 8.67 6.29
CA GLN A 122 -1.76 9.68 5.38
C GLN A 122 -1.49 9.09 4.00
N LEU A 123 -0.86 7.90 3.93
CA LEU A 123 -0.60 7.20 2.68
C LEU A 123 -1.88 6.83 1.93
N LYS A 124 -2.92 6.35 2.62
CA LYS A 124 -4.21 6.06 2.00
C LYS A 124 -4.83 7.30 1.38
N SER A 125 -4.80 8.43 2.08
CA SER A 125 -5.31 9.70 1.55
C SER A 125 -4.57 10.10 0.27
N LEU A 126 -3.24 10.01 0.26
CA LEU A 126 -2.43 10.33 -0.92
C LEU A 126 -2.69 9.37 -2.09
N ILE A 127 -2.80 8.08 -1.81
CA ILE A 127 -3.08 7.05 -2.82
C ILE A 127 -4.45 7.28 -3.48
N GLU A 128 -5.45 7.65 -2.69
CA GLU A 128 -6.79 7.96 -3.18
C GLU A 128 -6.82 9.26 -3.99
N GLU A 129 -6.13 10.30 -3.53
CA GLU A 129 -6.03 11.59 -4.23
C GLU A 129 -5.30 11.47 -5.58
N LYS A 130 -4.17 10.75 -5.61
CA LYS A 130 -3.36 10.54 -6.82
C LYS A 130 -3.90 9.41 -7.72
N HIS A 131 -5.00 8.75 -7.34
CA HIS A 131 -5.57 7.60 -8.05
C HIS A 131 -4.54 6.49 -8.39
N LEU A 132 -3.60 6.23 -7.48
CA LEU A 132 -2.48 5.30 -7.73
C LEU A 132 -2.92 3.83 -7.80
N ILE A 133 -4.02 3.49 -7.10
CA ILE A 133 -4.59 2.14 -7.14
C ILE A 133 -5.69 2.08 -8.21
N PRO A 134 -5.59 1.18 -9.19
CA PRO A 134 -6.61 1.04 -10.22
C PRO A 134 -7.99 0.67 -9.66
N ASP A 135 -9.05 1.13 -10.32
CA ASP A 135 -10.44 0.88 -9.92
C ASP A 135 -10.85 -0.61 -9.99
N TYR A 136 -10.04 -1.45 -10.62
CA TYR A 136 -10.25 -2.89 -10.68
C TYR A 136 -9.60 -3.67 -9.53
N GLN A 137 -8.81 -3.01 -8.68
CA GLN A 137 -8.27 -3.60 -7.45
C GLN A 137 -9.24 -3.35 -6.29
N PHE A 138 -9.78 -4.44 -5.73
CA PHE A 138 -10.80 -4.39 -4.68
C PHE A 138 -10.24 -4.83 -3.31
N GLY A 139 -9.17 -5.62 -3.31
CA GLY A 139 -8.50 -6.04 -2.08
C GLY A 139 -7.86 -4.86 -1.34
N PHE A 140 -7.95 -4.87 -0.01
CA PHE A 140 -7.37 -3.86 0.89
C PHE A 140 -7.82 -2.40 0.64
N ARG A 141 -8.91 -2.17 -0.12
CA ARG A 141 -9.52 -0.85 -0.32
C ARG A 141 -10.78 -0.68 0.52
N GLN A 142 -10.94 0.50 1.09
CA GLN A 142 -12.18 0.83 1.80
C GLN A 142 -13.33 0.95 0.80
N LYS A 143 -14.55 0.53 1.20
CA LYS A 143 -15.78 0.54 0.38
C LYS A 143 -15.84 -0.50 -0.76
N TYR A 144 -14.82 -1.32 -0.96
CA TYR A 144 -14.85 -2.43 -1.91
C TYR A 144 -14.93 -3.77 -1.17
N SER A 145 -15.85 -4.63 -1.59
CA SER A 145 -15.99 -5.98 -1.05
C SER A 145 -15.60 -7.05 -2.07
N THR A 146 -15.38 -8.27 -1.59
CA THR A 146 -15.19 -9.45 -2.46
C THR A 146 -16.42 -9.72 -3.32
N ILE A 147 -17.61 -9.40 -2.83
CA ILE A 147 -18.88 -9.55 -3.56
C ILE A 147 -18.91 -8.62 -4.77
N ASP A 148 -18.50 -7.35 -4.60
CA ASP A 148 -18.47 -6.39 -5.69
C ASP A 148 -17.49 -6.83 -6.80
N GLN A 149 -16.35 -7.42 -6.41
CA GLN A 149 -15.40 -7.96 -7.37
C GLN A 149 -15.95 -9.17 -8.12
N ILE A 150 -16.71 -10.04 -7.46
CA ILE A 150 -17.38 -11.18 -8.12
C ILE A 150 -18.40 -10.68 -9.15
N TYR A 151 -19.20 -9.67 -8.81
CA TYR A 151 -20.14 -9.07 -9.78
C TYR A 151 -19.41 -8.49 -10.99
N ARG A 152 -18.35 -7.71 -10.76
CA ARG A 152 -17.51 -7.16 -11.83
C ARG A 152 -16.93 -8.26 -12.73
N ILE A 153 -16.36 -9.31 -12.13
CA ILE A 153 -15.79 -10.44 -12.86
C ILE A 153 -16.87 -11.16 -13.67
N THR A 154 -18.06 -11.36 -13.10
CA THR A 154 -19.19 -12.04 -13.77
C THR A 154 -19.66 -11.25 -14.99
N ASP A 155 -19.88 -9.95 -14.86
CA ASP A 155 -20.26 -9.07 -15.97
C ASP A 155 -19.17 -9.09 -17.08
N ILE A 156 -17.90 -8.89 -16.70
CA ILE A 156 -16.80 -8.79 -17.66
C ILE A 156 -16.48 -10.13 -18.35
N LEU A 157 -16.50 -11.24 -17.61
CA LEU A 157 -16.05 -12.55 -18.11
C LEU A 157 -17.19 -13.39 -18.70
N ILE A 158 -18.43 -13.24 -18.21
CA ILE A 158 -19.55 -14.09 -18.59
C ILE A 158 -20.54 -13.31 -19.46
N GLU A 159 -21.12 -12.23 -18.96
CA GLU A 159 -22.25 -11.56 -19.62
C GLU A 159 -21.82 -10.88 -20.93
N ARG A 160 -20.82 -9.99 -20.88
CA ARG A 160 -20.38 -9.24 -22.08
C ARG A 160 -19.82 -10.15 -23.19
N PRO A 161 -19.00 -11.19 -22.91
CA PRO A 161 -18.51 -12.10 -23.95
C PRO A 161 -19.62 -12.99 -24.52
N PHE A 162 -20.56 -13.43 -23.68
CA PHE A 162 -21.71 -14.21 -24.11
C PHE A 162 -22.58 -13.45 -25.12
N GLU A 163 -22.93 -12.20 -24.83
CA GLU A 163 -23.67 -11.32 -25.76
C GLU A 163 -22.96 -11.16 -27.11
N LYS A 164 -21.62 -11.10 -27.09
CA LYS A 164 -20.80 -10.92 -28.29
C LYS A 164 -20.40 -12.23 -28.97
N LYS A 165 -20.91 -13.38 -28.51
CA LYS A 165 -20.56 -14.73 -28.98
C LYS A 165 -19.04 -14.98 -29.01
N ARG A 166 -18.32 -14.46 -28.02
CA ARG A 166 -16.87 -14.61 -27.87
C ARG A 166 -16.55 -15.70 -26.87
N TYR A 167 -15.54 -16.52 -27.17
CA TYR A 167 -14.96 -17.44 -26.21
C TYR A 167 -14.03 -16.67 -25.26
N MET A 168 -14.12 -16.97 -23.97
CA MET A 168 -13.34 -16.34 -22.90
C MET A 168 -12.50 -17.41 -22.19
N HIS A 169 -11.24 -17.09 -21.93
CA HIS A 169 -10.34 -17.89 -21.10
C HIS A 169 -9.98 -17.06 -19.87
N CYS A 170 -10.15 -17.66 -18.68
CA CYS A 170 -9.82 -17.03 -17.41
C CYS A 170 -8.59 -17.70 -16.81
N LEU A 171 -7.63 -16.89 -16.36
CA LEU A 171 -6.47 -17.33 -15.60
C LEU A 171 -6.54 -16.69 -14.22
N VAL A 172 -6.40 -17.50 -13.19
CA VAL A 172 -6.35 -17.06 -11.80
C VAL A 172 -4.93 -17.25 -11.31
N LEU A 173 -4.30 -16.18 -10.83
CA LEU A 173 -2.94 -16.18 -10.34
C LEU A 173 -2.95 -16.01 -8.82
N ASP A 174 -2.07 -16.74 -8.14
CA ASP A 174 -1.84 -16.60 -6.71
C ASP A 174 -0.34 -16.56 -6.44
N PHE A 175 0.09 -15.63 -5.58
CA PHE A 175 1.50 -15.45 -5.24
C PHE A 175 1.82 -16.24 -3.98
N SER A 176 2.83 -17.11 -4.05
CA SER A 176 3.32 -17.80 -2.86
C SER A 176 4.02 -16.82 -1.94
N GLN A 177 3.56 -16.73 -0.68
CA GLN A 177 4.17 -15.89 0.36
C GLN A 177 4.39 -14.44 -0.12
N ALA A 178 3.33 -13.80 -0.61
CA ALA A 178 3.42 -12.49 -1.27
C ALA A 178 4.09 -11.39 -0.44
N PHE A 179 3.99 -11.45 0.90
CA PHE A 179 4.61 -10.48 1.81
C PHE A 179 6.08 -10.81 2.13
N ASP A 180 6.46 -12.09 2.10
CA ASP A 180 7.84 -12.52 2.40
C ASP A 180 8.76 -12.37 1.17
N ASN A 181 8.18 -12.46 -0.04
CA ASN A 181 8.90 -12.41 -1.32
C ASN A 181 8.89 -11.02 -1.98
N VAL A 182 8.61 -9.96 -1.22
CA VAL A 182 8.57 -8.59 -1.77
C VAL A 182 9.99 -8.12 -2.09
N TRP A 183 10.21 -7.64 -3.31
CA TRP A 183 11.46 -6.98 -3.67
C TRP A 183 11.50 -5.56 -3.08
N HIS A 184 12.13 -5.44 -1.92
CA HIS A 184 12.15 -4.18 -1.16
C HIS A 184 12.79 -3.01 -1.92
N GLU A 185 13.89 -3.23 -2.65
CA GLU A 185 14.56 -2.17 -3.41
C GLU A 185 13.64 -1.57 -4.48
N GLU A 186 12.98 -2.42 -5.28
CA GLU A 186 12.04 -1.99 -6.30
C GLU A 186 10.78 -1.34 -5.70
N LEU A 187 10.30 -1.86 -4.57
CA LEU A 187 9.18 -1.26 -3.86
C LEU A 187 9.53 0.16 -3.40
N VAL A 188 10.70 0.36 -2.80
CA VAL A 188 11.18 1.68 -2.37
C VAL A 188 11.34 2.62 -3.56
N HIS A 189 11.92 2.14 -4.67
CA HIS A 189 12.02 2.93 -5.89
C HIS A 189 10.65 3.39 -6.41
N LYS A 190 9.66 2.48 -6.46
CA LYS A 190 8.28 2.83 -6.85
C LYS A 190 7.63 3.81 -5.89
N LEU A 191 7.81 3.63 -4.58
CA LEU A 191 7.26 4.53 -3.57
C LEU A 191 7.85 5.94 -3.74
N ASN A 192 9.17 6.07 -3.89
CA ASN A 192 9.82 7.37 -4.11
C ASN A 192 9.39 8.06 -5.42
N LYS A 193 8.97 7.28 -6.43
CA LYS A 193 8.47 7.82 -7.72
C LYS A 193 7.00 8.22 -7.69
N MET A 194 6.21 7.64 -6.79
CA MET A 194 4.74 7.81 -6.78
C MET A 194 4.26 8.66 -5.59
N LEU A 195 5.03 8.69 -4.51
CA LEU A 195 4.72 9.38 -3.27
C LEU A 195 5.77 10.45 -2.98
N PRO A 196 5.35 11.53 -2.31
CA PRO A 196 6.26 12.50 -1.70
C PRO A 196 7.24 11.85 -0.71
#